data_AF-A0A537ENI7-F1
#
_entry.id   AF-A0A537ENI7-F1
#
_cell.length_a   1.000
_cell.length_b   1.000
_cell.length_c   1.000
_cell.angle_alpha   90.00
_cell.angle_beta   90.00
_cell.angle_gamma   90.00
#
_symmetry.space_group_name_H-M   'P 1'
#
loop_
_entity.id
_entity.type
_entity.pdbx_description
1 polymer ?
#
loop_
_entity_poly.entity_id
_entity_poly.type
_entity_poly.pdbx_seq_one_letter_code
_entity_poly.pdbx_strand_id
1 'polypeptide(L)'
;MTFHANVFSVTLKVIGIISGLPLRGASVLTYLPDSLNASVRVDSSGEASLTQFPAASYLFHITVPYGVPVSLRQNITQSSLLTVKAFGITDLGIIVLLSITIAVLVTGLSVRRERIRIARLAPSPPPPAVMNCARLRPTKVIWALTPGVVF
;
A
#
# COMPACT_ATOMS: atom_id res chain seq x y z
N MET A 1 53.13 31.41 14.05
CA MET A 1 51.71 31.63 14.38
C MET A 1 50.97 30.32 14.20
N THR A 2 50.35 29.81 15.27
CA THR A 2 49.47 28.64 15.22
C THR A 2 48.03 29.12 15.30
N PHE A 3 47.21 28.78 14.30
CA PHE A 3 45.79 29.10 14.29
C PHE A 3 45.01 27.90 14.84
N HIS A 4 44.29 28.09 15.95
CA HIS A 4 43.36 27.09 16.48
C HIS A 4 42.01 27.26 15.80
N ALA A 5 41.68 26.35 14.88
CA ALA A 5 40.34 26.24 14.31
C ALA A 5 39.64 25.02 14.91
N ASN A 6 38.41 25.20 15.39
CA ASN A 6 37.60 24.10 15.90
C ASN A 6 36.86 23.44 14.72
N VAL A 7 37.06 22.13 14.54
CA VAL A 7 36.48 21.36 13.45
C VAL A 7 35.68 20.20 14.01
N PHE A 8 34.50 19.99 13.43
CA PHE A 8 33.53 18.99 13.88
C PHE A 8 33.34 17.89 12.84
N SER A 9 32.90 16.73 13.32
CA SER A 9 32.53 15.58 12.49
C SER A 9 31.03 15.36 12.57
N VAL A 10 30.39 15.22 11.42
CA VAL A 10 28.97 14.98 11.31
C VAL A 10 28.72 13.64 10.63
N THR A 11 27.96 12.78 11.28
CA THR A 11 27.54 11.50 10.69
C THR A 11 26.08 11.61 10.30
N LEU A 12 25.79 11.42 9.02
CA LEU A 12 24.44 11.36 8.49
C LEU A 12 24.01 9.91 8.35
N LYS A 13 22.77 9.62 8.76
CA LYS A 13 22.10 8.34 8.61
C LYS A 13 20.85 8.56 7.78
N VAL A 14 20.83 8.02 6.56
CA VAL A 14 19.74 8.16 5.59
C VAL A 14 18.89 6.90 5.59
N ILE A 15 17.63 7.04 6.00
CA ILE A 15 16.68 5.94 6.12
C ILE A 15 15.37 6.22 5.37
N GLY A 16 14.67 5.15 4.99
CA GLY A 16 13.32 5.20 4.44
C GLY A 16 12.34 5.79 5.46
N ILE A 17 11.45 6.66 5.00
CA ILE A 17 10.37 7.24 5.82
C ILE A 17 9.41 6.15 6.30
N ILE A 18 9.05 5.21 5.41
CA ILE A 18 8.03 4.19 5.68
C ILE A 18 8.68 2.91 6.17
N SER A 19 9.64 2.39 5.40
CA SER A 19 10.29 1.13 5.69
C SER A 19 11.30 1.20 6.84
N GLY A 20 11.82 2.39 7.17
CA GLY A 20 12.90 2.57 8.15
C GLY A 20 14.23 1.94 7.71
N LEU A 21 14.31 1.41 6.48
CA LEU A 21 15.48 0.72 5.96
C LEU A 21 16.55 1.73 5.52
N PRO A 22 17.84 1.38 5.62
CA PRO A 22 18.91 2.23 5.15
C PRO A 22 18.84 2.43 3.64
N LEU A 23 18.93 3.68 3.19
CA LEU A 23 18.89 4.05 1.78
C LEU A 23 20.30 4.08 1.21
N ARG A 24 20.60 3.08 0.37
CA ARG A 24 21.94 2.90 -0.22
C ARG A 24 22.16 3.82 -1.41
N GLY A 25 23.39 4.30 -1.56
CA GLY A 25 23.81 5.05 -2.75
C GLY A 25 23.20 6.45 -2.86
N ALA A 26 22.57 6.95 -1.80
CA ALA A 26 22.19 8.35 -1.71
C ALA A 26 23.46 9.23 -1.75
N SER A 27 23.38 10.38 -2.40
CA SER A 27 24.46 11.36 -2.43
C SER A 27 24.08 12.52 -1.54
N VAL A 28 24.95 12.85 -0.60
CA VAL A 28 24.82 14.01 0.27
C VAL A 28 25.75 15.09 -0.26
N LEU A 29 25.17 16.24 -0.56
CA LEU A 29 25.88 17.47 -0.92
C LEU A 29 25.73 18.45 0.23
N THR A 30 26.84 19.02 0.70
CA THR A 30 26.82 20.05 1.74
C THR A 30 27.17 21.39 1.14
N TYR A 31 26.32 22.37 1.41
CA TYR A 31 26.47 23.75 0.98
C TYR A 31 26.67 24.62 2.21
N LEU A 32 27.76 25.40 2.18
CA LEU A 32 27.83 26.65 2.91
C LEU A 32 27.05 27.68 2.07
N PRO A 33 26.42 28.71 2.68
CA PRO A 33 25.68 29.74 1.94
C PRO A 33 26.40 30.31 0.70
N ASP A 34 27.73 30.28 0.67
CA ASP A 34 28.54 30.85 -0.41
C ASP A 34 29.28 29.80 -1.27
N SER A 35 29.22 28.50 -0.97
CA SER A 35 29.94 27.46 -1.73
C SER A 35 29.47 26.03 -1.42
N LEU A 36 29.63 25.11 -2.39
CA LEU A 36 29.63 23.68 -2.11
C LEU A 36 30.91 23.32 -1.32
N ASN A 37 30.75 22.64 -0.18
CA ASN A 37 31.88 22.26 0.66
C ASN A 37 32.28 20.79 0.49
N ALA A 38 31.33 19.86 0.50
CA ALA A 38 31.62 18.45 0.38
C ALA A 38 30.53 17.67 -0.35
N SER A 39 30.94 16.59 -1.01
CA SER A 39 30.06 15.58 -1.59
C SER A 39 30.47 14.22 -1.06
N VAL A 40 29.54 13.51 -0.44
CA VAL A 40 29.78 12.16 0.09
C VAL A 40 28.63 11.26 -0.32
N ARG A 41 28.96 10.06 -0.81
CA ARG A 41 27.97 9.02 -1.04
C ARG A 41 27.74 8.22 0.23
N VAL A 42 26.47 7.95 0.50
CA VAL A 42 26.00 7.10 1.58
C VAL A 42 26.40 5.67 1.28
N ASP A 43 26.98 5.02 2.27
CA ASP A 43 27.47 3.65 2.20
C ASP A 43 26.31 2.62 2.12
N SER A 44 26.65 1.32 2.16
CA SER A 44 25.65 0.25 2.18
C SER A 44 24.86 0.16 3.49
N SER A 45 25.35 0.77 4.57
CA SER A 45 24.72 0.82 5.90
C SER A 45 23.71 1.97 6.03
N GLY A 46 23.65 2.86 5.01
CA GLY A 46 22.81 4.05 5.03
C GLY A 46 23.47 5.21 5.75
N GLU A 47 24.78 5.17 5.98
CA GLU A 47 25.52 6.18 6.70
C GLU A 47 26.54 6.91 5.81
N ALA A 48 26.77 8.18 6.12
CA ALA A 48 27.78 9.02 5.50
C ALA A 48 28.47 9.84 6.59
N SER A 49 29.78 9.65 6.76
CA SER A 49 30.57 10.44 7.69
C SER A 49 31.25 11.60 6.95
N LEU A 50 31.06 12.80 7.48
CA LEU A 50 31.56 14.06 6.97
C LEU A 50 32.44 14.68 8.06
N THR A 51 33.73 14.82 7.79
CA THR A 51 34.71 15.35 8.76
C THR A 51 35.14 16.75 8.37
N GLN A 52 35.73 17.48 9.33
CA GLN A 52 36.36 18.80 9.11
C GLN A 52 35.38 19.96 8.83
N PHE A 53 34.23 19.99 9.50
CA PHE A 53 33.27 21.08 9.37
C PHE A 53 33.52 22.16 10.44
N PRO A 54 33.87 23.40 10.08
CA PRO A 54 33.90 24.51 11.04
C PRO A 54 32.49 24.86 11.53
N ALA A 55 32.40 25.54 12.67
CA ALA A 55 31.12 25.97 13.23
C ALA A 55 30.38 26.95 12.30
N ALA A 56 29.33 26.49 11.64
CA ALA A 56 28.51 27.29 10.74
C ALA A 56 27.16 26.62 10.44
N SER A 57 26.28 27.35 9.75
CA SER A 57 25.03 26.83 9.23
C SER A 57 25.23 26.24 7.83
N TYR A 58 24.96 24.95 7.70
CA TYR A 58 25.09 24.20 6.47
C TYR A 58 23.72 23.80 5.93
N LEU A 59 23.62 23.72 4.61
CA LEU A 59 22.49 23.10 3.92
C LEU A 59 22.94 21.77 3.35
N PHE A 60 22.31 20.70 3.81
CA PHE A 60 22.50 19.34 3.33
C PHE A 60 21.44 19.06 2.27
N HIS A 61 21.87 18.81 1.04
CA HIS A 61 21.02 18.38 -0.04
C HIS A 61 21.28 16.89 -0.29
N ILE A 62 20.33 16.05 0.09
CA ILE A 62 20.41 14.60 -0.04
C ILE A 62 19.61 14.19 -1.28
N THR A 63 20.29 13.60 -2.26
CA THR A 63 19.67 13.02 -3.45
C THR A 63 19.71 11.50 -3.35
N VAL A 64 18.54 10.86 -3.34
CA VAL A 64 18.42 9.40 -3.28
C VAL A 64 18.16 8.85 -4.69
N PRO A 65 18.83 7.76 -5.10
CA PRO A 65 18.56 7.14 -6.40
C PRO A 65 17.12 6.61 -6.43
N TYR A 66 16.37 7.00 -7.47
CA TYR A 66 14.95 6.67 -7.64
C TYR A 66 14.04 7.14 -6.49
N GLY A 67 14.51 8.11 -5.71
CA GLY A 67 13.82 8.68 -4.57
C GLY A 67 13.51 10.16 -4.73
N VAL A 68 12.97 10.75 -3.67
CA VAL A 68 12.70 12.19 -3.60
C VAL A 68 13.89 12.89 -2.93
N PRO A 69 14.46 13.95 -3.52
CA PRO A 69 15.54 14.71 -2.90
C PRO A 69 15.03 15.47 -1.67
N VAL A 70 15.88 15.57 -0.64
CA VAL A 70 15.54 16.25 0.62
C VAL A 70 16.63 17.26 0.94
N SER A 71 16.22 18.48 1.28
CA SER A 71 17.12 19.54 1.75
C SER A 71 16.90 19.79 3.24
N LEU A 72 17.97 19.72 4.02
CA LEU A 72 17.96 19.95 5.46
C LEU A 72 18.97 21.05 5.81
N ARG A 73 18.51 22.08 6.52
CA ARG A 73 19.42 23.10 7.06
C ARG A 73 19.76 22.79 8.49
N GLN A 74 21.05 22.85 8.83
CA GLN A 74 21.49 22.56 10.18
C GLN A 74 22.71 23.39 10.58
N ASN A 75 22.67 23.84 11.83
CA ASN A 75 23.79 24.53 12.45
C ASN A 75 24.74 23.50 13.09
N ILE A 76 25.97 23.42 12.59
CA ILE A 76 27.01 22.56 13.15
C ILE A 76 27.73 23.39 14.21
N THR A 77 27.51 23.09 15.48
CA THR A 77 28.24 23.67 16.61
C THR A 77 29.01 22.61 17.41
N GLN A 78 28.73 21.33 17.14
CA GLN A 78 29.32 20.17 17.78
C GLN A 78 29.20 18.95 16.86
N SER A 79 30.03 17.94 17.10
CA SER A 79 29.94 16.66 16.39
C SER A 79 28.63 15.97 16.72
N SER A 80 27.86 15.55 15.71
CA SER A 80 26.51 15.00 15.90
C SER A 80 26.15 13.92 14.88
N LEU A 81 25.20 13.06 15.27
CA LEU A 81 24.57 12.07 14.40
C LEU A 81 23.20 12.59 13.96
N LEU A 82 22.99 12.64 12.65
CA LEU A 82 21.79 13.18 12.03
C LEU A 82 21.06 12.11 11.25
N THR A 83 19.81 11.87 11.63
CA THR A 83 18.96 10.95 10.89
C THR A 83 18.12 11.73 9.90
N VAL A 84 18.37 11.50 8.61
CA VAL A 84 17.59 12.07 7.51
C VAL A 84 16.64 10.99 7.01
N LYS A 85 15.35 11.33 6.94
CA LYS A 85 14.34 10.45 6.35
C LYS A 85 14.05 10.89 4.93
N ALA A 86 14.11 9.96 3.98
CA ALA A 86 13.81 10.22 2.57
C ALA A 86 12.96 9.08 1.98
N PHE A 87 12.31 9.34 0.84
CA PHE A 87 11.57 8.31 0.11
C PHE A 87 12.52 7.51 -0.77
N GLY A 88 12.64 6.21 -0.50
CA GLY A 88 13.34 5.25 -1.36
C GLY A 88 12.39 4.43 -2.22
N ILE A 89 12.97 3.56 -3.07
CA ILE A 89 12.19 2.69 -3.95
C ILE A 89 11.30 1.70 -3.19
N THR A 90 11.77 1.21 -2.03
CA THR A 90 10.98 0.35 -1.14
C THR A 90 9.76 1.08 -0.59
N ASP A 91 9.92 2.34 -0.17
CA ASP A 91 8.82 3.16 0.34
C ASP A 91 7.80 3.45 -0.76
N LEU A 92 8.26 3.76 -1.97
CA LEU A 92 7.39 3.94 -3.14
C LEU A 92 6.62 2.65 -3.45
N GLY A 93 7.29 1.50 -3.41
CA GLY A 93 6.65 0.19 -3.59
C GLY A 93 5.56 -0.07 -2.55
N ILE A 94 5.79 0.29 -1.28
CA ILE A 94 4.79 0.14 -0.21
C ILE A 94 3.57 1.03 -0.49
N ILE A 95 3.76 2.27 -0.92
CA ILE A 95 2.64 3.18 -1.26
C ILE A 95 1.79 2.62 -2.41
N VAL A 96 2.45 2.10 -3.45
CA VAL A 96 1.76 1.50 -4.60
C VAL A 96 1.02 0.22 -4.20
N LEU A 97 1.65 -0.66 -3.42
CA LEU A 97 1.01 -1.88 -2.96
C LEU A 97 -0.18 -1.60 -2.03
N LEU A 98 -0.04 -0.62 -1.13
CA LEU A 98 -1.09 -0.21 -0.21
C LEU A 98 -2.31 0.36 -0.96
N SER A 99 -2.08 1.17 -1.99
CA SER A 99 -3.17 1.72 -2.81
C SER A 99 -3.92 0.64 -3.59
N ILE A 100 -3.21 -0.35 -4.16
CA ILE A 100 -3.83 -1.48 -4.85
C ILE A 100 -4.64 -2.35 -3.88
N THR A 101 -4.08 -2.69 -2.71
CA THR A 101 -4.76 -3.52 -1.71
C THR A 101 -6.05 -2.88 -1.20
N ILE A 102 -6.05 -1.57 -0.97
CA ILE A 102 -7.27 -0.83 -0.60
C ILE A 102 -8.31 -0.89 -1.72
N ALA A 103 -7.92 -0.69 -2.97
CA ALA A 103 -8.83 -0.74 -4.11
C ALA A 103 -9.50 -2.13 -4.25
N VAL A 104 -8.71 -3.20 -4.12
CA VAL A 104 -9.22 -4.58 -4.16
C VAL A 104 -10.15 -4.86 -2.98
N LEU A 105 -9.80 -4.41 -1.77
CA LEU A 105 -10.62 -4.58 -0.57
C LEU A 105 -11.99 -3.90 -0.72
N VAL A 106 -12.00 -2.64 -1.16
CA VAL A 106 -13.25 -1.88 -1.37
C VAL A 106 -14.13 -2.54 -2.42
N THR A 107 -13.54 -2.98 -3.53
CA THR A 107 -14.26 -3.67 -4.60
C THR A 107 -14.80 -5.03 -4.15
N GLY A 108 -14.01 -5.79 -3.38
CA GLY A 108 -14.46 -7.06 -2.81
C GLY A 108 -15.62 -6.88 -1.83
N LEU A 109 -15.56 -5.85 -0.98
CA LEU A 109 -16.63 -5.52 -0.04
C LEU A 109 -17.91 -5.06 -0.73
N SER A 110 -17.81 -4.26 -1.81
CA SER A 110 -18.99 -3.82 -2.56
C SER A 110 -19.67 -5.00 -3.27
N VAL A 111 -18.90 -5.88 -3.91
CA VAL A 111 -19.43 -7.10 -4.54
C VAL A 111 -20.07 -8.03 -3.51
N ARG A 112 -19.44 -8.21 -2.34
CA ARG A 112 -20.00 -9.05 -1.27
C ARG A 112 -21.33 -8.49 -0.75
N ARG A 113 -21.41 -7.17 -0.55
CA ARG A 113 -22.65 -6.50 -0.14
C ARG A 113 -23.75 -6.71 -1.17
N GLU A 114 -23.43 -6.59 -2.45
CA GLU A 114 -24.41 -6.77 -3.51
C GLU A 114 -24.91 -8.22 -3.62
N ARG A 115 -24.00 -9.20 -3.49
CA ARG A 115 -24.40 -10.63 -3.44
C ARG A 115 -25.34 -10.94 -2.27
N ILE A 116 -25.10 -10.36 -1.10
CA ILE A 116 -25.99 -10.53 0.07
C ILE A 116 -27.35 -9.88 -0.19
N ARG A 117 -27.39 -8.70 -0.82
CA ARG A 117 -28.65 -8.04 -1.19
C ARG A 117 -29.47 -8.91 -2.14
N ILE A 118 -28.84 -9.44 -3.19
CA ILE A 118 -29.51 -10.31 -4.18
C ILE A 118 -30.03 -11.59 -3.51
N ALA A 119 -29.25 -12.22 -2.63
CA ALA A 119 -29.67 -13.44 -1.93
C ALA A 119 -30.91 -13.23 -1.02
N ARG A 120 -31.12 -12.03 -0.48
CA ARG A 120 -32.31 -11.70 0.32
C ARG A 120 -33.56 -11.46 -0.50
N LEU A 121 -33.41 -11.15 -1.79
CA LEU A 121 -34.50 -10.93 -2.73
C LEU A 121 -34.93 -12.21 -3.47
N ALA A 122 -34.25 -13.34 -3.22
CA ALA A 122 -34.63 -14.62 -3.81
C ALA A 122 -36.05 -15.01 -3.34
N PRO A 123 -36.98 -15.29 -4.26
CA PRO A 123 -38.36 -15.63 -3.91
C PRO A 123 -38.41 -16.94 -3.10
N SER A 124 -39.27 -17.00 -2.09
CA SER A 124 -39.44 -18.19 -1.26
C SER A 124 -39.83 -19.40 -2.13
N PRO A 125 -39.39 -20.62 -1.79
CA PRO A 125 -39.81 -21.81 -2.52
C PRO A 125 -41.35 -21.89 -2.52
N PRO A 126 -41.97 -22.30 -3.64
CA PRO A 126 -43.41 -22.45 -3.70
C PRO A 126 -43.88 -23.46 -2.64
N PRO A 127 -45.05 -23.24 -2.01
CA PRO A 127 -45.55 -24.17 -1.00
C PRO A 127 -45.66 -25.58 -1.59
N PRO A 128 -45.36 -26.64 -0.81
CA PRO A 128 -45.44 -28.00 -1.31
C PRO A 128 -46.87 -28.28 -1.80
N ALA A 129 -46.99 -28.80 -3.02
CA ALA A 129 -48.28 -29.18 -3.59
C ALA A 129 -48.92 -30.26 -2.70
N VAL A 130 -49.97 -29.89 -1.96
CA VAL A 130 -50.77 -30.85 -1.20
C VAL A 130 -51.64 -31.62 -2.18
N MET A 131 -51.15 -32.76 -2.64
CA MET A 131 -51.90 -33.69 -3.47
C MET A 131 -52.94 -34.41 -2.60
N ASN A 132 -54.17 -33.90 -2.57
CA ASN A 132 -55.29 -34.55 -1.89
C ASN A 132 -55.68 -35.85 -2.62
N CYS A 133 -55.09 -36.96 -2.22
CA CYS A 133 -55.48 -38.32 -2.61
C CYS A 133 -56.77 -38.77 -1.92
N ALA A 134 -57.87 -38.03 -2.09
CA ALA A 134 -59.16 -38.44 -1.57
C ALA A 134 -60.30 -37.91 -2.44
N ARG A 135 -60.55 -38.57 -3.58
CA ARG A 135 -61.89 -38.89 -4.11
C ARG A 135 -61.77 -39.49 -5.52
N LEU A 136 -61.33 -40.75 -5.61
CA LEU A 136 -61.68 -41.60 -6.74
C LEU A 136 -62.80 -42.52 -6.26
N ARG A 137 -64.06 -42.14 -6.52
CA ARG A 137 -65.17 -43.10 -6.49
C ARG A 137 -65.07 -43.92 -7.79
N PRO A 138 -65.15 -45.26 -7.74
CA PRO A 138 -65.17 -46.05 -8.97
C PRO A 138 -66.51 -45.82 -9.67
N THR A 139 -66.46 -45.16 -10.83
CA THR A 139 -67.60 -45.04 -11.75
C THR A 139 -67.84 -46.41 -12.37
N LYS A 140 -69.00 -46.99 -12.07
CA LYS A 140 -69.49 -48.25 -12.62
C LYS A 140 -69.67 -48.10 -14.14
N VAL A 141 -68.85 -48.78 -14.93
CA VAL A 141 -68.96 -48.80 -16.41
C VAL A 141 -70.13 -49.70 -16.80
N ILE A 142 -71.16 -49.12 -17.42
CA ILE A 142 -72.30 -49.84 -18.00
C ILE A 142 -72.02 -49.96 -19.50
N TRP A 143 -71.83 -51.19 -19.99
CA TRP A 143 -71.74 -51.48 -21.42
C TRP A 143 -73.13 -51.46 -22.04
N ALA A 144 -73.37 -50.56 -23.00
CA ALA A 144 -74.56 -50.56 -23.83
C ALA A 144 -74.27 -51.34 -25.13
N LEU A 145 -74.91 -52.50 -25.29
CA LEU A 145 -74.96 -53.27 -26.53
C LEU A 145 -75.90 -52.58 -27.52
N THR A 146 -75.39 -52.21 -28.69
CA THR A 146 -76.21 -51.82 -29.86
C THR A 146 -76.23 -52.98 -30.84
N PRO A 147 -77.40 -53.51 -31.25
CA PRO A 147 -77.47 -54.44 -32.37
C PRO A 147 -77.59 -53.65 -33.68
N GLY A 148 -76.58 -53.79 -34.55
CA GLY A 148 -76.65 -53.38 -35.94
C GLY A 148 -77.41 -54.41 -36.77
N VAL A 149 -78.42 -53.94 -37.49
CA VAL A 149 -79.24 -54.69 -38.43
C VAL A 149 -78.43 -54.99 -39.69
N VAL A 150 -78.40 -56.25 -40.10
CA VAL A 150 -77.94 -56.73 -41.41
C VAL A 150 -79.17 -56.94 -42.29
N PHE A 151 -79.03 -56.61 -43.58
CA PHE A 151 -80.02 -56.68 -44.66
C PHE A 151 -80.92 -57.92 -44.65
#